data_AF-A0A965QT70-F1
#
_entry.id   AF-A0A965QT70-F1
#
_cell.length_a   1.000
_cell.length_b   1.000
_cell.length_c   1.000
_cell.angle_alpha   90.00
_cell.angle_beta   90.00
_cell.angle_gamma   90.00
#
_symmetry.space_group_name_H-M   'P 1'
#
loop_
_entity.id
_entity.type
_entity.pdbx_description
1 polymer ?
#
loop_
_entity_poly.entity_id
_entity_poly.type
_entity_poly.pdbx_seq_one_letter_code
_entity_poly.pdbx_strand_id
1 'polypeptide(L)' 'MDATNRQPGDAEAAAAAAGLRETYGHTFAIGDMVSGVSGGKSWSGRITEIDGERLTIEGDGWWIAVQASDVRF' A
#
# COMPACT_ATOMS: atom_id res chain seq x y z
N MET A 1 -16.40 -13.67 -26.81
CA MET A 1 -15.10 -14.23 -26.42
C MET A 1 -14.66 -13.47 -25.19
N ASP A 2 -14.95 -14.07 -24.03
CA ASP A 2 -14.62 -13.53 -22.72
C ASP A 2 -13.16 -13.84 -22.44
N ALA A 3 -12.33 -12.80 -22.46
CA ALA A 3 -11.01 -12.84 -21.88
C ALA A 3 -10.95 -11.64 -20.95
N THR A 4 -11.54 -11.84 -19.77
CA THR A 4 -11.25 -11.05 -18.57
C THR A 4 -9.73 -10.85 -18.49
N ASN A 5 -9.27 -9.69 -18.95
CA ASN A 5 -7.92 -9.18 -18.79
C ASN A 5 -7.73 -8.78 -17.32
N ARG A 6 -7.83 -9.75 -16.41
CA ARG A 6 -7.31 -9.60 -15.05
C ARG A 6 -5.81 -9.65 -15.21
N GLN A 7 -5.15 -8.51 -15.04
CA GLN A 7 -3.70 -8.52 -14.97
C GLN A 7 -3.32 -9.42 -13.78
N PRO A 8 -2.31 -10.30 -13.90
CA PRO A 8 -1.88 -11.14 -12.79
C PRO A 8 -1.55 -10.32 -11.54
N GLY A 9 -1.15 -9.06 -11.71
CA GLY A 9 -0.93 -8.09 -10.62
C GLY A 9 -2.20 -7.72 -9.83
N ASP A 10 -3.39 -7.71 -10.42
CA ASP A 10 -4.64 -7.38 -9.70
C ASP A 10 -5.01 -8.46 -8.68
N ALA A 11 -4.75 -9.73 -9.00
CA ALA A 11 -5.05 -10.85 -8.11
C ALA A 11 -4.07 -10.91 -6.93
N GLU A 12 -2.78 -10.66 -7.19
CA GLU A 12 -1.75 -10.61 -6.13
C GLU A 12 -1.89 -9.36 -5.26
N ALA A 13 -2.18 -8.20 -5.85
CA ALA A 13 -2.47 -6.98 -5.10
C ALA A 13 -3.73 -7.15 -4.22
N ALA A 14 -4.78 -7.82 -4.73
CA ALA A 14 -5.97 -8.12 -3.95
C ALA A 14 -5.69 -9.10 -2.79
N ALA A 15 -4.83 -10.10 -3.01
CA ALA A 15 -4.43 -11.04 -1.95
C ALA A 15 -3.55 -10.38 -0.88
N ALA A 16 -2.59 -9.54 -1.27
CA ALA A 16 -1.78 -8.77 -0.34
C ALA A 16 -2.64 -7.79 0.50
N ALA A 17 -3.58 -7.10 -0.15
CA ALA A 17 -4.54 -6.22 0.51
C ALA A 17 -5.44 -6.99 1.52
N ALA A 18 -5.83 -8.22 1.19
CA ALA A 18 -6.63 -9.06 2.09
C ALA A 18 -5.85 -9.46 3.37
N GLY A 19 -4.57 -9.84 3.25
CA GLY A 19 -3.73 -10.17 4.41
C GLY A 19 -3.50 -8.98 5.34
N LEU A 20 -3.35 -7.78 4.79
CA LEU A 20 -3.22 -6.54 5.56
C LEU A 20 -4.48 -6.20 6.38
N ARG A 21 -5.67 -6.48 5.83
CA ARG A 21 -6.95 -6.26 6.52
C ARG A 21 -7.06 -7.06 7.80
N GLU A 22 -6.62 -8.31 7.79
CA GLU A 22 -6.71 -9.20 8.94
C GLU A 22 -5.77 -8.76 10.08
N THR A 23 -4.61 -8.20 9.74
CA THR A 23 -3.58 -7.80 10.72
C THR A 23 -3.80 -6.40 11.29
N TYR A 24 -4.19 -5.42 10.45
CA TYR A 24 -4.22 -4.01 10.84
C TYR A 24 -5.63 -3.42 10.92
N GLY A 25 -6.67 -4.20 10.61
CA GLY A 25 -8.06 -3.75 10.59
C GLY A 25 -8.38 -2.79 9.43
N HIS A 26 -7.38 -2.44 8.63
CA HIS A 26 -7.50 -1.57 7.45
C HIS A 26 -6.90 -2.27 6.24
N THR A 27 -7.64 -2.23 5.14
CA THR A 27 -7.16 -2.67 3.83
C THR A 27 -6.42 -1.49 3.20
N PHE A 28 -5.14 -1.66 2.89
CA PHE A 28 -4.41 -0.70 2.08
C PHE A 28 -4.64 -1.01 0.60
N ALA A 29 -4.91 0.02 -0.21
CA ALA A 29 -5.03 -0.10 -1.65
C ALA A 29 -4.02 0.81 -2.37
N ILE A 30 -3.56 0.36 -3.54
CA ILE A 30 -2.80 1.23 -4.45
C ILE A 30 -3.67 2.43 -4.80
N GLY A 31 -3.13 3.64 -4.63
CA GLY A 31 -3.82 4.91 -4.82
C GLY A 31 -4.34 5.54 -3.52
N ASP A 32 -4.38 4.82 -2.40
CA ASP A 32 -4.79 5.39 -1.11
C ASP A 32 -3.82 6.48 -0.67
N MET A 33 -4.38 7.59 -0.18
CA MET A 33 -3.62 8.62 0.48
C MET A 33 -3.43 8.23 1.96
N VAL A 34 -2.18 8.15 2.39
CA VAL A 34 -1.81 7.75 3.74
C VAL A 34 -0.78 8.70 4.35
N SER A 35 -0.63 8.64 5.66
CA SER A 35 0.41 9.36 6.39
C SER A 35 1.09 8.44 7.39
N GLY A 36 2.25 8.82 7.91
CA GLY A 36 2.93 8.00 8.89
C GLY A 36 4.18 8.65 9.44
N VAL A 37 4.90 7.90 10.28
CA VAL A 37 6.17 8.32 10.86
C VAL A 37 7.18 7.20 10.70
N SER A 38 8.30 7.49 10.05
CA SER A 38 9.42 6.55 9.93
C SER A 38 10.74 7.26 10.28
N GLY A 39 11.59 6.60 11.07
CA GLY A 39 12.86 7.20 11.53
C GLY A 39 12.70 8.54 12.28
N GLY A 40 11.55 8.76 12.94
CA GLY A 40 11.22 10.00 13.65
C GLY A 40 10.80 11.17 12.75
N LYS A 41 10.58 10.94 11.45
CA LYS A 41 10.10 11.94 10.50
C LYS A 41 8.70 11.59 10.01
N SER A 42 7.81 12.57 10.05
CA SER A 42 6.46 12.43 9.49
C SER A 42 6.48 12.56 7.97
N TRP A 43 5.59 11.84 7.31
CA TRP A 43 5.40 11.88 5.87
C TRP A 43 3.94 11.64 5.51
N SER A 44 3.56 12.05 4.31
CA SER A 44 2.25 11.77 3.72
C SER A 44 2.37 11.65 2.21
N GLY A 45 1.62 10.73 1.62
CA GLY A 45 1.69 10.44 0.19
C GLY A 45 0.72 9.35 -0.22
N ARG A 46 0.80 8.93 -1.48
CA ARG A 46 -0.04 7.86 -2.03
C ARG A 46 0.69 6.54 -2.08
N ILE A 47 -0.02 5.46 -1.81
CA ILE A 47 0.48 4.11 -2.01
C ILE A 47 0.60 3.86 -3.52
N THR A 48 1.80 3.57 -4.01
CA THR A 48 2.04 3.20 -5.42
C THR A 48 2.32 1.72 -5.61
N GLU A 49 2.76 1.03 -4.55
CA GLU A 49 3.05 -0.40 -4.57
C GLU A 49 2.79 -1.02 -3.20
N ILE A 50 2.33 -2.28 -3.19
CA ILE A 50 2.09 -3.09 -1.99
C ILE A 50 2.80 -4.43 -2.20
N ASP A 51 3.76 -4.72 -1.33
CA ASP A 51 4.50 -6.00 -1.29
C ASP A 51 4.36 -6.61 0.10
N GLY A 52 3.31 -7.40 0.31
CA GLY A 52 2.96 -7.94 1.62
C GLY A 52 2.69 -6.83 2.64
N GLU A 53 3.54 -6.73 3.67
CA GLU A 53 3.44 -5.70 4.72
C GLU A 53 4.20 -4.41 4.37
N ARG A 54 4.94 -4.40 3.25
CA ARG A 54 5.73 -3.25 2.81
C ARG A 54 4.93 -2.41 1.80
N LEU A 55 4.88 -1.11 2.04
CA LEU A 55 4.18 -0.14 1.19
C LEU A 55 5.18 0.84 0.60
N THR A 56 5.12 1.05 -0.71
CA THR A 56 5.83 2.15 -1.36
C THR A 56 4.90 3.34 -1.44
N ILE A 57 5.31 4.45 -0.83
CA ILE A 57 4.56 5.71 -0.77
C ILE A 57 5.28 6.74 -1.64
N GLU A 58 4.54 7.35 -2.55
CA GLU A 58 4.97 8.50 -3.34
C GLU A 58 4.42 9.79 -2.75
N GLY A 59 5.31 10.75 -2.50
CA GLY A 59 4.94 12.14 -2.23
C GLY A 59 5.51 13.08 -3.30
N ASP A 60 5.48 14.37 -3.04
CA ASP A 60 5.91 15.40 -4.01
C ASP A 60 7.41 15.27 -4.35
N GLY A 61 7.71 14.51 -5.40
CA GLY A 61 9.07 14.27 -5.89
C GLY A 61 9.90 13.28 -5.07
N TRP A 62 9.29 12.46 -4.21
CA TRP A 62 10.00 11.47 -3.40
C TRP A 62 9.23 10.15 -3.28
N TRP A 63 9.98 9.08 -3.03
CA TRP A 63 9.44 7.76 -2.68
C TRP A 63 10.04 7.27 -1.37
N ILE A 64 9.21 6.66 -0.53
CA ILE A 64 9.64 5.97 0.69
C ILE A 64 9.00 4.59 0.73
N ALA A 65 9.77 3.59 1.12
CA ALA A 65 9.23 2.28 1.42
C ALA A 65 9.15 2.12 2.94
N VAL A 66 7.95 1.83 3.44
CA VAL A 66 7.64 1.76 4.88
C VAL A 66 6.90 0.47 5.21
N GLN A 67 6.92 0.08 6.48
CA GLN A 67 6.05 -0.99 6.95
C GLN A 67 4.63 -0.46 7.10
N ALA A 68 3.64 -1.30 6.84
CA ALA A 68 2.23 -1.00 7.06
C ALA A 68 1.95 -0.56 8.52
N SER A 69 2.73 -1.06 9.49
CA SER A 69 2.68 -0.65 10.89
C SER A 69 3.07 0.80 11.16
N ASP A 70 3.80 1.43 10.24
CA ASP A 70 4.25 2.82 10.37
C ASP A 70 3.20 3.83 9.86
N VAL A 71 2.16 3.33 9.18
CA VAL A 71 1.06 4.12 8.62
C VAL A 71 0.06 4.51 9.71
N ARG A 72 -0.45 5.75 9.62
CA ARG A 72 -1.46 6.36 10.50
C ARG A 72 -2.58 7.00 9.66
N PHE A 73 -3.80 6.91 10.17
CA PHE A 73 -5.03 7.49 9.59
C PHE A 73 -5.34 8.84 10.22
#